data_AF-A0ABD7WRT6-F1
#
_entry.id   AF-A0ABD7WRT6-F1
#
_cell.length_a   1.000
_cell.length_b   1.000
_cell.length_c   1.000
_cell.angle_alpha   90.00
_cell.angle_beta   90.00
_cell.angle_gamma   90.00
#
_symmetry.space_group_name_H-M   'P 1'
#
loop_
_entity.id
_entity.type
_entity.pdbx_description
1 polymer ?
#
loop_
_entity_poly.entity_id
_entity_poly.type
_entity_poly.pdbx_seq_one_letter_code
_entity_poly.pdbx_strand_id
1 'polypeptide(L)'
;MPNQKSNMSDLFGEISKDYKIIEVPKIVISNAVRDGLKEKQLSLRKAAELIENTSYTQISRITRGENYNIDTLLKILSVLDIEIYIKNNEKLFDQVLKGYNTSESPKTAIAEIVRDGLKKKKLSLKKAAELVGNMSFTQVSRITNEGNYNISTLLRVLDILNMELQIKKKE
;
A
#
# COMPACT_ATOMS: atom_id res chain seq x y z
N MET A 1 19.10 35.68 -30.98
CA MET A 1 19.41 34.31 -30.51
C MET A 1 18.17 33.77 -29.82
N PRO A 2 17.63 32.59 -30.19
CA PRO A 2 16.40 32.11 -29.59
C PRO A 2 16.69 31.53 -28.21
N ASN A 3 15.86 31.93 -27.26
CA ASN A 3 15.86 31.54 -25.87
C ASN A 3 15.34 30.10 -25.77
N GLN A 4 16.22 29.09 -25.72
CA GLN A 4 15.83 27.71 -25.48
C GLN A 4 15.41 27.57 -24.01
N LYS A 5 14.09 27.54 -23.77
CA LYS A 5 13.54 27.02 -22.52
C LYS A 5 13.91 25.53 -22.46
N SER A 6 14.99 25.20 -21.75
CA SER A 6 15.31 23.82 -21.39
C SER A 6 14.15 23.27 -20.56
N ASN A 7 13.45 22.26 -21.05
CA ASN A 7 12.42 21.60 -20.27
C ASN A 7 13.10 20.86 -19.11
N MET A 8 12.57 20.99 -17.89
CA MET A 8 13.10 20.32 -16.69
C MET A 8 13.20 18.79 -16.83
N SER A 9 12.44 18.19 -17.75
CA SER A 9 12.56 16.77 -18.13
C SER A 9 13.94 16.39 -18.64
N ASP A 10 14.62 17.31 -19.32
CA ASP A 10 15.90 17.06 -20.00
C ASP A 10 17.07 17.07 -19.00
N LEU A 11 16.86 17.62 -17.80
CA LEU A 11 17.85 17.70 -16.72
C LEU A 11 17.73 16.56 -15.68
N PHE A 12 16.54 15.98 -15.51
CA PHE A 12 16.27 15.01 -14.43
C PHE A 12 15.98 13.57 -14.89
N GLY A 13 15.93 13.33 -16.21
CA GLY A 13 15.57 12.02 -16.76
C GLY A 13 14.11 11.63 -16.45
N GLU A 14 13.61 10.58 -17.11
CA GLU A 14 12.29 10.05 -16.77
C GLU A 14 12.30 9.43 -15.38
N ILE A 15 11.41 9.92 -14.50
CA ILE A 15 11.19 9.32 -13.18
C ILE A 15 10.83 7.84 -13.36
N SER A 16 11.60 6.95 -12.74
CA SER A 16 11.41 5.51 -12.88
C SER A 16 9.99 5.07 -12.50
N LYS A 17 9.45 4.10 -13.25
CA LYS A 17 8.12 3.52 -12.98
C LYS A 17 8.01 3.00 -11.54
N ASP A 18 9.07 2.36 -11.04
CA ASP A 18 9.16 1.85 -9.67
C ASP A 18 9.06 2.97 -8.62
N TYR A 19 9.69 4.13 -8.85
CA TYR A 19 9.57 5.26 -7.93
C TYR A 19 8.12 5.72 -7.80
N LYS A 20 7.40 5.84 -8.92
CA LYS A 20 5.99 6.27 -8.93
C LYS A 20 5.07 5.26 -8.24
N ILE A 21 5.28 3.97 -8.47
CA ILE A 21 4.40 2.90 -7.94
C ILE A 21 4.68 2.58 -6.48
N ILE A 22 5.92 2.73 -6.03
CA ILE A 22 6.34 2.21 -4.73
C ILE A 22 6.68 3.35 -3.78
N GLU A 23 7.60 4.21 -4.19
CA GLU A 23 8.17 5.21 -3.29
C GLU A 23 7.17 6.33 -3.01
N VAL A 24 6.43 6.80 -4.02
CA VAL A 24 5.39 7.82 -3.81
C VAL A 24 4.29 7.34 -2.85
N PRO A 25 3.65 6.15 -3.02
CA PRO A 25 2.65 5.68 -2.05
C PRO A 25 3.23 5.46 -0.65
N LYS A 26 4.46 4.94 -0.54
CA LYS A 26 5.10 4.79 0.78
C LYS A 26 5.31 6.13 1.48
N ILE A 27 5.66 7.20 0.76
CA ILE A 27 5.78 8.55 1.32
C ILE A 27 4.42 9.01 1.85
N VAL A 28 3.34 8.83 1.08
CA VAL A 28 1.98 9.18 1.49
C VAL A 28 1.59 8.43 2.77
N ILE A 29 1.82 7.11 2.81
CA ILE A 29 1.56 6.29 4.00
C ILE A 29 2.40 6.75 5.19
N SER A 30 3.69 7.02 4.96
CA SER A 30 4.62 7.45 6.00
C SER A 30 4.18 8.77 6.64
N ASN A 31 3.76 9.74 5.83
CA ASN A 31 3.25 11.02 6.31
C ASN A 31 1.96 10.84 7.10
N ALA A 32 0.99 10.08 6.58
CA ALA A 32 -0.26 9.82 7.29
C ALA A 32 -0.03 9.17 8.67
N VAL A 33 0.90 8.22 8.77
CA VAL A 33 1.26 7.58 10.05
C VAL A 33 1.96 8.56 11.00
N ARG A 34 2.88 9.40 10.49
CA ARG A 34 3.53 10.44 11.33
C ARG A 34 2.51 11.45 11.85
N ASP A 35 1.59 11.90 11.02
CA ASP A 35 0.55 12.85 11.39
C ASP A 35 -0.40 12.24 12.42
N GLY A 36 -0.86 10.99 12.21
CA GLY A 36 -1.68 10.28 13.19
C GLY A 36 -0.98 10.08 14.54
N LEU A 37 0.31 9.73 14.54
CA LEU A 37 1.11 9.64 15.77
C LEU A 37 1.18 10.99 16.50
N LYS A 38 1.42 12.08 15.77
CA LYS A 38 1.49 13.44 16.32
C LYS A 38 0.16 13.86 16.91
N GLU A 39 -0.94 13.64 16.20
CA GLU A 39 -2.30 13.99 16.65
C GLU A 39 -2.67 13.25 17.93
N LYS A 40 -2.32 11.96 18.02
CA LYS A 40 -2.53 11.16 19.23
C LYS A 40 -1.46 11.36 20.31
N GLN A 41 -0.49 12.24 20.08
CA GLN A 41 0.65 12.49 20.98
C GLN A 41 1.42 11.20 21.36
N LEU A 42 1.53 10.27 20.42
CA LEU A 42 2.20 9.00 20.59
C LEU A 42 3.64 9.06 20.07
N SER A 43 4.58 8.59 20.89
CA SER A 43 5.91 8.23 20.39
C SER A 43 5.85 6.86 19.73
N LEU A 44 6.86 6.53 18.91
CA LEU A 44 6.98 5.19 18.31
C LEU A 44 6.98 4.06 19.35
N ARG A 45 7.56 4.31 20.53
CA ARG A 45 7.60 3.33 21.63
C ARG A 45 6.21 3.14 22.25
N LYS A 46 5.52 4.24 22.57
CA LYS A 46 4.14 4.18 23.09
C LYS A 46 3.18 3.53 22.09
N ALA A 47 3.32 3.84 20.81
CA ALA A 47 2.52 3.19 19.77
C ALA A 47 2.79 1.68 19.66
N ALA A 48 4.05 1.25 19.83
CA ALA A 48 4.41 -0.16 19.85
C ALA A 48 3.83 -0.89 21.07
N GLU A 49 3.79 -0.25 22.23
CA GLU A 49 3.17 -0.80 23.46
C GLU A 49 1.67 -1.05 23.32
N LEU A 50 0.99 -0.30 22.44
CA LEU A 50 -0.44 -0.47 22.13
C LEU A 50 -0.73 -1.61 21.14
N ILE A 51 0.31 -2.22 20.57
CA ILE A 51 0.17 -3.21 19.50
C ILE A 51 0.88 -4.49 19.90
N GLU A 52 0.10 -5.56 20.02
CA GLU A 52 0.66 -6.87 20.35
C GLU A 52 1.70 -7.34 19.31
N ASN A 53 2.83 -7.83 19.83
CA ASN A 53 3.93 -8.40 19.07
C ASN A 53 4.52 -7.43 18.02
N THR A 54 4.54 -6.13 18.32
CA THR A 54 5.10 -5.10 17.42
C THR A 54 6.18 -4.30 18.13
N SER A 55 7.36 -4.20 17.52
CA SER A 55 8.48 -3.41 18.00
C SER A 55 8.43 -1.98 17.46
N TYR A 56 8.98 -1.02 18.21
CA TYR A 56 9.16 0.35 17.74
C TYR A 56 9.94 0.41 16.41
N THR A 57 10.87 -0.52 16.18
CA THR A 57 11.65 -0.61 14.94
C THR A 57 10.75 -0.90 13.75
N GLN A 58 9.75 -1.77 13.89
CA GLN A 58 8.81 -2.07 12.81
C GLN A 58 7.95 -0.85 12.45
N ILE A 59 7.51 -0.07 13.43
CA ILE A 59 6.78 1.19 13.20
C ILE A 59 7.71 2.25 12.59
N SER A 60 8.96 2.31 13.06
CA SER A 60 9.98 3.22 12.53
C SER A 60 10.16 3.07 11.02
N ARG A 61 10.20 1.83 10.51
CA ARG A 61 10.27 1.55 9.06
C ARG A 61 9.13 2.19 8.27
N ILE A 62 7.91 2.13 8.80
CA ILE A 62 6.73 2.77 8.19
C ILE A 62 6.91 4.29 8.18
N THR A 63 7.29 4.88 9.31
CA THR A 63 7.57 6.31 9.43
C THR A 63 8.85 6.76 8.75
N ARG A 64 9.55 5.89 8.00
CA ARG A 64 10.70 6.23 7.15
C ARG A 64 10.42 5.99 5.67
N GLY A 65 9.25 5.45 5.33
CA GLY A 65 8.95 5.03 3.96
C GLY A 65 9.81 3.84 3.51
N GLU A 66 10.33 3.04 4.44
CA GLU A 66 11.06 1.82 4.09
C GLU A 66 10.09 0.72 3.63
N ASN A 67 10.61 -0.47 3.31
CA ASN A 67 9.76 -1.63 3.09
C ASN A 67 9.35 -2.28 4.41
N TYR A 68 8.06 -2.57 4.58
CA TYR A 68 7.47 -3.11 5.81
C TYR A 68 6.36 -4.12 5.50
N ASN A 69 6.04 -4.95 6.49
CA ASN A 69 4.96 -5.94 6.38
C ASN A 69 3.59 -5.25 6.44
N ILE A 70 2.64 -5.73 5.62
CA ILE A 70 1.27 -5.23 5.61
C ILE A 70 0.59 -5.33 6.98
N ASP A 71 0.84 -6.40 7.74
CA ASP A 71 0.23 -6.63 9.04
C ASP A 71 0.67 -5.58 10.06
N THR A 72 1.95 -5.18 10.00
CA THR A 72 2.46 -4.07 10.82
C THR A 72 1.76 -2.77 10.45
N LEU A 73 1.56 -2.50 9.15
CA LEU A 73 0.83 -1.32 8.70
C LEU A 73 -0.61 -1.35 9.22
N LEU A 74 -1.36 -2.43 8.98
CA LEU A 74 -2.76 -2.54 9.39
C LEU A 74 -2.94 -2.35 10.89
N LYS A 75 -2.04 -2.92 11.70
CA LYS A 75 -2.04 -2.76 13.16
C LYS A 75 -1.82 -1.31 13.59
N ILE A 76 -0.82 -0.61 13.03
CA ILE A 76 -0.59 0.78 13.42
C ILE A 76 -1.71 1.70 12.95
N LEU A 77 -2.25 1.47 11.74
CA LEU A 77 -3.37 2.27 11.24
C LEU A 77 -4.62 2.09 12.12
N SER A 78 -4.87 0.88 12.63
CA SER A 78 -5.93 0.62 13.61
C SER A 78 -5.77 1.47 14.88
N VAL A 79 -4.56 1.55 15.45
CA VAL A 79 -4.27 2.40 16.63
C VAL A 79 -4.45 3.89 16.32
N LEU A 80 -4.17 4.31 15.09
CA LEU A 80 -4.23 5.71 14.68
C LEU A 80 -5.60 6.16 14.16
N ASP A 81 -6.61 5.28 14.13
CA ASP A 81 -7.91 5.54 13.50
C ASP A 81 -7.78 5.99 12.03
N ILE A 82 -6.89 5.30 11.32
CA ILE A 82 -6.64 5.50 9.91
C ILE A 82 -7.08 4.24 9.16
N GLU A 83 -7.70 4.43 8.01
CA GLU A 83 -8.18 3.37 7.14
C GLU A 83 -7.43 3.34 5.82
N ILE A 84 -7.35 2.13 5.24
CA ILE A 84 -6.85 1.91 3.89
C ILE A 84 -8.01 1.65 2.94
N TYR A 85 -7.85 2.11 1.72
CA TYR A 85 -8.80 1.91 0.64
C TYR A 85 -8.05 1.47 -0.61
N ILE A 86 -8.67 0.64 -1.44
CA ILE A 86 -8.14 0.32 -2.76
C ILE A 86 -9.12 0.85 -3.80
N LYS A 87 -8.65 1.79 -4.63
CA LYS A 87 -9.44 2.41 -5.71
C LYS A 87 -9.02 1.81 -7.05
N ASN A 88 -9.94 1.68 -7.99
CA ASN A 88 -9.65 1.39 -9.40
C ASN A 88 -10.02 2.62 -10.26
N ASN A 89 -9.27 2.87 -11.35
CA ASN A 89 -9.46 4.02 -12.24
C ASN A 89 -10.80 4.04 -13.00
N GLU A 90 -11.54 2.92 -13.08
CA GLU A 90 -12.81 2.85 -13.83
C GLU A 90 -14.08 3.01 -12.98
N LYS A 91 -13.97 3.01 -11.64
CA LYS A 91 -15.04 3.25 -10.66
C LYS A 91 -14.41 3.24 -9.26
N LEU A 92 -14.82 4.16 -8.38
CA LEU A 92 -14.55 3.99 -6.94
C LEU A 92 -15.12 2.62 -6.56
N PHE A 93 -14.29 1.71 -6.04
CA PHE A 93 -14.84 0.68 -5.18
C PHE A 93 -15.25 1.40 -3.88
N ASP A 94 -16.41 2.07 -3.91
CA ASP A 94 -17.17 2.47 -2.70
C ASP A 94 -17.58 1.23 -1.87
N GLN A 95 -17.24 0.04 -2.35
CA GLN A 95 -17.29 -1.21 -1.60
C GLN A 95 -15.90 -1.59 -1.07
N VAL A 96 -15.35 -0.74 -0.22
CA VAL A 96 -14.94 -1.30 1.07
C VAL A 96 -15.95 -0.90 2.16
N LEU A 97 -16.70 0.21 2.03
CA LEU A 97 -17.70 0.65 3.02
C LEU A 97 -19.13 0.08 2.93
N LYS A 98 -19.46 -0.82 1.98
CA LYS A 98 -20.69 -1.64 2.09
C LYS A 98 -20.45 -3.10 2.48
N GLY A 99 -19.17 -3.49 2.62
CA GLY A 99 -18.73 -4.81 3.07
C GLY A 99 -18.29 -4.88 4.53
N TYR A 100 -18.19 -3.76 5.26
CA TYR A 100 -17.99 -3.78 6.73
C TYR A 100 -19.23 -4.22 7.53
N ASN A 101 -20.15 -4.97 6.88
CA ASN A 101 -21.17 -5.78 7.53
C ASN A 101 -20.80 -7.29 7.54
N THR A 102 -19.57 -7.66 7.19
CA THR A 102 -19.03 -9.01 7.46
C THR A 102 -17.82 -8.91 8.39
N SER A 103 -17.68 -9.91 9.26
CA SER A 103 -16.72 -10.03 10.36
C SER A 103 -15.25 -10.25 9.94
N GLU A 104 -14.80 -9.69 8.82
CA GLU A 104 -13.55 -10.08 8.16
C GLU A 104 -12.42 -9.04 8.29
N SER A 105 -11.18 -9.52 8.37
CA SER A 105 -10.01 -8.67 8.60
C SER A 105 -9.69 -7.79 7.37
N PRO A 106 -9.07 -6.60 7.53
CA PRO A 106 -8.64 -5.79 6.38
C PRO A 106 -7.73 -6.53 5.39
N LYS A 107 -6.98 -7.52 5.89
CA LYS A 107 -6.11 -8.37 5.07
C LYS A 107 -6.92 -9.29 4.15
N THR A 108 -8.03 -9.83 4.65
CA THR A 108 -8.99 -10.64 3.90
C THR A 108 -9.60 -9.81 2.77
N ALA A 109 -10.05 -8.58 3.06
CA ALA A 109 -10.59 -7.68 2.04
C ALA A 109 -9.55 -7.36 0.94
N ILE A 110 -8.28 -7.11 1.29
CA ILE A 110 -7.22 -6.93 0.28
C ILE A 110 -7.09 -8.18 -0.59
N ALA A 111 -7.07 -9.36 0.02
CA ALA A 111 -6.91 -10.62 -0.71
C ALA A 111 -8.05 -10.82 -1.72
N GLU A 112 -9.29 -10.57 -1.32
CA GLU A 112 -10.47 -10.65 -2.18
C GLU A 112 -10.42 -9.64 -3.34
N ILE A 113 -10.11 -8.38 -3.07
CA ILE A 113 -9.97 -7.34 -4.10
C ILE A 113 -8.91 -7.74 -5.14
N VAL A 114 -7.79 -8.29 -4.68
CA VAL A 114 -6.72 -8.75 -5.57
C VAL A 114 -7.15 -9.98 -6.37
N ARG A 115 -7.80 -10.98 -5.74
CA ARG A 115 -8.35 -12.16 -6.44
C ARG A 115 -9.33 -11.73 -7.54
N ASP A 116 -10.24 -10.82 -7.23
CA ASP A 116 -11.24 -10.30 -8.16
C ASP A 116 -10.63 -9.49 -9.30
N GLY A 117 -9.65 -8.64 -8.99
CA GLY A 117 -8.90 -7.88 -10.00
C GLY A 117 -8.17 -8.80 -10.97
N LEU A 118 -7.50 -9.83 -10.47
CA LEU A 118 -6.83 -10.85 -11.29
C LEU A 118 -7.82 -11.58 -12.18
N LYS A 119 -8.97 -12.01 -11.64
CA LYS A 119 -10.04 -12.68 -12.39
C LYS A 119 -10.59 -11.79 -13.51
N LYS A 120 -10.91 -10.52 -13.21
CA LYS A 120 -11.43 -9.55 -14.19
C LYS A 120 -10.44 -9.33 -15.34
N LYS A 121 -9.15 -9.25 -15.03
CA LYS A 121 -8.08 -9.13 -16.04
C LYS A 121 -7.69 -10.46 -16.69
N LYS A 122 -8.32 -11.58 -16.33
CA LYS A 122 -7.99 -12.94 -16.79
C LYS A 122 -6.50 -13.29 -16.57
N LEU A 123 -5.91 -12.80 -15.49
CA LEU A 123 -4.52 -13.03 -15.13
C LEU A 123 -4.39 -14.22 -14.19
N SER A 124 -3.50 -15.16 -14.53
CA SER A 124 -3.02 -16.13 -13.55
C SER A 124 -2.03 -15.45 -12.60
N LEU A 125 -1.83 -16.02 -11.41
CA LEU A 125 -0.83 -15.54 -10.46
C LEU A 125 0.59 -15.55 -11.06
N LYS A 126 0.92 -16.54 -11.92
CA LYS A 126 2.21 -16.59 -12.63
C LYS A 126 2.33 -15.41 -13.60
N LYS A 127 1.28 -15.16 -14.37
CA LYS A 127 1.29 -14.06 -15.34
C LYS A 127 1.35 -12.70 -14.65
N ALA A 128 0.65 -12.53 -13.54
CA ALA A 128 0.74 -11.36 -12.70
C ALA A 128 2.18 -11.12 -12.19
N ALA A 129 2.85 -12.17 -11.72
CA ALA A 129 4.22 -12.08 -11.23
C ALA A 129 5.23 -11.69 -12.33
N GLU A 130 5.04 -12.19 -13.55
CA GLU A 130 5.84 -11.79 -14.73
C GLU A 130 5.66 -10.30 -15.06
N LEU A 131 4.41 -9.82 -15.08
CA LEU A 131 4.08 -8.42 -15.43
C LEU A 131 4.65 -7.40 -14.44
N VAL A 132 4.84 -7.80 -13.19
CA VAL A 132 5.40 -6.95 -12.12
C VAL A 132 6.92 -6.73 -12.26
N GLY A 133 7.62 -7.56 -13.05
CA GLY A 133 9.07 -7.46 -13.24
C GLY A 133 9.86 -8.40 -12.31
N ASN A 134 9.87 -9.70 -12.64
CA ASN A 134 10.63 -10.76 -11.96
C ASN A 134 10.26 -10.98 -10.48
N MET A 135 9.00 -10.75 -10.11
CA MET A 135 8.48 -11.23 -8.83
C MET A 135 8.24 -12.74 -8.91
N SER A 136 8.43 -13.46 -7.80
CA SER A 136 8.03 -14.87 -7.72
C SER A 136 6.50 -15.01 -7.65
N PHE A 137 5.95 -16.04 -8.28
CA PHE A 137 4.54 -16.44 -8.11
C PHE A 137 4.12 -16.50 -6.63
N THR A 138 5.03 -16.99 -5.77
CA THR A 138 4.80 -17.10 -4.32
C THR A 138 4.50 -15.76 -3.68
N GLN A 139 5.09 -14.66 -4.13
CA GLN A 139 4.82 -13.34 -3.57
C GLN A 139 3.42 -12.84 -3.91
N VAL A 140 2.92 -13.10 -5.13
CA VAL A 140 1.52 -12.78 -5.50
C VAL A 140 0.56 -13.69 -4.74
N SER A 141 0.87 -14.99 -4.67
CA SER A 141 0.10 -15.99 -3.94
C SER A 141 -0.06 -15.65 -2.45
N ARG A 142 0.99 -15.10 -1.81
CA ARG A 142 0.91 -14.64 -0.42
C ARG A 142 -0.12 -13.53 -0.21
N ILE A 143 -0.37 -12.67 -1.19
CA ILE A 143 -1.43 -11.65 -1.08
C ILE A 143 -2.79 -12.34 -1.16
N THR A 144 -3.00 -13.18 -2.17
CA THR A 144 -4.29 -13.85 -2.37
C THR A 144 -4.62 -14.91 -1.32
N ASN A 145 -3.66 -15.37 -0.53
CA ASN A 145 -3.86 -16.36 0.52
C ASN A 145 -3.69 -15.76 1.93
N GLU A 146 -3.73 -14.43 2.06
CA GLU A 146 -3.65 -13.74 3.35
C GLU A 146 -2.35 -14.06 4.13
N GLY A 147 -1.31 -14.45 3.40
CA GLY A 147 0.02 -14.75 3.93
C GLY A 147 0.81 -13.48 4.27
N ASN A 148 2.10 -13.67 4.55
CA ASN A 148 2.98 -12.55 4.91
C ASN A 148 3.57 -11.89 3.67
N TYR A 149 3.20 -10.65 3.42
CA TYR A 149 3.72 -9.85 2.31
C TYR A 149 4.05 -8.43 2.75
N ASN A 150 4.89 -7.78 1.94
CA ASN A 150 5.33 -6.40 2.19
C ASN A 150 4.56 -5.41 1.32
N ILE A 151 4.60 -4.15 1.71
CA ILE A 151 3.88 -3.08 1.02
C ILE A 151 4.31 -2.93 -0.44
N SER A 152 5.61 -3.05 -0.76
CA SER A 152 6.09 -2.97 -2.16
C SER A 152 5.48 -4.06 -3.03
N THR A 153 5.32 -5.28 -2.50
CA THR A 153 4.67 -6.38 -3.22
C THR A 153 3.22 -6.03 -3.53
N LEU A 154 2.47 -5.54 -2.54
CA LEU A 154 1.07 -5.15 -2.72
C LEU A 154 0.96 -4.04 -3.78
N LEU A 155 1.73 -2.96 -3.64
CA LEU A 155 1.67 -1.81 -4.55
C LEU A 155 1.96 -2.19 -6.01
N ARG A 156 2.95 -3.06 -6.23
CA ARG A 156 3.25 -3.58 -7.56
C ARG A 156 2.10 -4.42 -8.14
N VAL A 157 1.45 -5.25 -7.32
CA VAL A 157 0.29 -6.04 -7.75
C VAL A 157 -0.91 -5.13 -8.02
N LEU A 158 -1.11 -4.08 -7.24
CA LEU A 158 -2.18 -3.12 -7.51
C LEU A 158 -1.96 -2.35 -8.82
N ASP A 159 -0.71 -1.98 -9.15
CA ASP A 159 -0.38 -1.33 -10.44
C ASP A 159 -0.83 -2.17 -11.64
N ILE A 160 -0.49 -3.46 -11.68
CA ILE A 160 -0.91 -4.34 -12.79
C ILE A 160 -2.44 -4.51 -12.86
N LEU A 161 -3.13 -4.29 -11.74
CA LEU A 161 -4.59 -4.34 -11.65
C LEU A 161 -5.25 -2.98 -11.95
N ASN A 162 -4.47 -1.94 -12.26
CA ASN A 162 -4.91 -0.53 -12.39
C ASN A 162 -5.61 -0.04 -11.11
N MET A 163 -5.10 -0.47 -9.96
CA MET A 163 -5.62 -0.13 -8.65
C MET A 163 -4.59 0.68 -7.87
N GLU A 164 -5.07 1.52 -6.96
CA GLU A 164 -4.26 2.39 -6.12
C GLU A 164 -4.66 2.23 -4.66
N LEU A 165 -3.66 2.13 -3.79
CA LEU A 165 -3.88 2.18 -2.35
C LEU A 165 -4.01 3.63 -1.90
N GLN A 166 -5.05 3.92 -1.15
CA GLN A 166 -5.32 5.21 -0.52
C GLN A 166 -5.42 5.04 0.98
N ILE A 167 -5.17 6.13 1.69
CA ILE A 167 -5.33 6.21 3.14
C ILE A 167 -6.25 7.38 3.46
N LYS A 168 -7.19 7.17 4.38
CA LYS A 168 -8.04 8.23 4.93
C LYS A 168 -8.20 8.06 6.43
N LYS A 169 -8.53 9.14 7.13
CA LYS A 169 -8.93 9.05 8.55
C LYS A 169 -10.33 8.43 8.65
N LYS A 170 -10.59 7.73 9.76
CA LYS A 170 -11.96 7.33 10.11
C LYS A 170 -12.79 8.58 10.36
N GLU A 171 -13.99 8.62 9.76
CA GLU A 171 -15.02 9.63 10.04
C GLU A 171 -15.77 9.31 11.35
#